data_AF-A0A0D6LQF8-F1
#
_entry.id   AF-A0A0D6LQF8-F1
#
_cell.length_a   1.000
_cell.length_b   1.000
_cell.length_c   1.000
_cell.angle_alpha   90.00
_cell.angle_beta   90.00
_cell.angle_gamma   90.00
#
_symmetry.space_group_name_H-M   'P 1'
#
loop_
_entity.id
_entity.type
_entity.pdbx_description
1 polymer ?
#
loop_
_entity_poly.entity_id
_entity_poly.type
_entity_poly.pdbx_seq_one_letter_code
_entity_poly.pdbx_strand_id
1 'polypeptide(L)'
;MERVGKNQLRVRKWFGVRKEIAAIRTVCSHIQNMIKGVTKGYRYKMRSIRNFLGEKIVRRVPLPDGVTAALSTAQKDELIIEGNDIQLVSQAAARIQQSTTVKEKDIRKFLDGIYVSEKTTIVQE
;
A
#
# COMPACT_ATOMS: atom_id res chain seq x y z
N MET A 1 24.54 8.53 10.61
CA MET A 1 23.43 8.18 11.53
C MET A 1 24.06 7.54 12.74
N GLU A 2 23.68 7.96 13.94
CA GLU A 2 24.23 7.41 15.18
C GLU A 2 23.07 6.86 16.04
N ARG A 3 23.27 5.70 16.67
CA ARG A 3 22.33 5.19 17.66
C ARG A 3 22.51 6.01 18.93
N VAL A 4 21.47 6.72 19.35
CA VAL A 4 21.48 7.53 20.58
C VAL A 4 20.63 6.78 21.60
N GLY A 5 21.28 6.10 22.54
CA GLY A 5 20.59 5.28 23.55
C GLY A 5 19.96 3.98 23.01
N LYS A 6 19.15 3.32 23.84
CA LYS A 6 18.63 1.97 23.52
C LYS A 6 17.63 1.98 22.34
N ASN A 7 16.73 2.96 22.26
CA ASN A 7 15.60 2.96 21.30
C ASN A 7 15.50 4.20 20.39
N GLN A 8 16.57 5.01 20.25
CA GLN A 8 16.53 6.19 19.36
C GLN A 8 17.66 6.15 18.32
N LEU A 9 17.30 6.50 17.09
CA LEU A 9 18.23 6.67 15.97
C LEU A 9 18.29 8.15 15.61
N ARG A 10 19.50 8.72 15.63
CA ARG A 10 19.71 10.12 15.26
C ARG A 10 20.25 10.21 13.84
N VAL A 11 19.48 10.91 13.00
CA VAL A 11 19.89 11.27 11.64
C VAL A 11 20.29 12.74 11.65
N ARG A 12 21.54 13.03 11.29
CA ARG A 12 22.08 14.40 11.20
C ARG A 12 22.58 14.64 9.79
N LYS A 13 22.37 15.87 9.32
CA LYS A 13 23.04 16.42 8.15
C LYS A 13 23.67 17.76 8.53
N TRP A 14 24.93 17.94 8.20
CA TRP A 14 25.65 19.20 8.39
C TRP A 14 25.45 20.10 7.16
N PHE A 15 25.27 21.40 7.39
CA PHE A 15 25.15 22.44 6.33
C PHE A 15 24.13 22.10 5.23
N GLY A 16 22.91 21.70 5.62
CA GLY A 16 21.86 21.29 4.67
C GLY A 16 21.06 22.45 4.08
N VAL A 17 20.86 22.43 2.76
CA VAL A 17 19.91 23.29 2.05
C VAL A 17 18.47 22.77 2.27
N ARG A 18 17.45 23.64 2.15
CA ARG A 18 16.04 23.32 2.45
C ARG A 18 15.52 22.01 1.82
N LYS A 19 15.89 21.70 0.56
CA LYS A 19 15.52 20.45 -0.12
C LYS A 19 16.10 19.21 0.57
N GLU A 20 17.30 19.35 1.11
CA GLU A 20 18.06 18.25 1.69
C GLU A 20 17.63 17.97 3.13
N ILE A 21 17.20 19.00 3.87
CA ILE A 21 16.55 18.85 5.17
C ILE A 21 15.24 18.06 5.02
N ALA A 22 14.48 18.29 3.95
CA ALA A 22 13.26 17.53 3.65
C ALA A 22 13.55 16.05 3.34
N ALA A 23 14.69 15.75 2.72
CA ALA A 23 15.13 14.37 2.47
C ALA A 23 15.38 13.61 3.78
N ILE A 24 15.96 14.26 4.81
CA ILE A 24 16.16 13.65 6.13
C ILE A 24 14.82 13.21 6.75
N ARG A 25 13.81 14.08 6.68
CA ARG A 25 12.47 13.76 7.19
C ARG A 25 11.88 12.55 6.47
N THR A 26 12.07 12.47 5.16
CA THR A 26 11.60 11.36 4.33
C THR A 26 12.28 10.05 4.73
N VAL A 27 13.60 10.07 4.92
CA VAL A 27 14.37 8.89 5.39
C VAL A 27 13.90 8.42 6.77
N CYS A 28 13.68 9.34 7.71
CA CYS A 28 13.15 8.99 9.03
C CYS A 28 11.79 8.29 8.93
N SER A 29 10.89 8.78 8.07
CA SER A 29 9.60 8.15 7.81
C SER A 29 9.73 6.76 7.20
N HIS A 30 10.65 6.56 6.24
CA HIS A 30 10.90 5.24 5.65
C HIS A 30 11.39 4.24 6.71
N ILE A 31 12.33 4.64 7.57
CA ILE A 31 12.82 3.79 8.67
C ILE A 31 11.68 3.42 9.62
N GLN A 32 10.84 4.39 9.98
CA GLN A 32 9.68 4.12 10.84
C GLN A 32 8.72 3.12 10.19
N ASN A 33 8.48 3.23 8.89
CA ASN A 33 7.63 2.29 8.15
C ASN A 33 8.26 0.89 8.06
N MET A 34 9.57 0.80 7.82
CA MET A 34 10.28 -0.49 7.81
C MET A 34 10.17 -1.19 9.17
N ILE A 35 10.38 -0.46 10.28
CA ILE A 35 10.25 -1.02 11.63
C ILE A 35 8.81 -1.49 11.89
N LYS A 36 7.80 -0.68 11.54
CA LYS A 36 6.39 -1.05 11.67
C LYS A 36 6.03 -2.27 10.83
N GLY A 37 6.58 -2.37 9.62
CA GLY A 37 6.38 -3.48 8.71
C GLY A 37 6.88 -4.80 9.26
N VAL A 38 8.09 -4.83 9.82
CA VAL A 38 8.67 -6.04 10.42
C VAL A 38 7.96 -6.42 11.74
N THR A 39 7.51 -5.44 12.52
CA THR A 39 6.91 -5.70 13.84
C THR A 39 5.43 -6.09 13.76
N LYS A 40 4.63 -5.39 12.95
CA LYS A 40 3.17 -5.56 12.90
C LYS A 40 2.63 -6.04 11.55
N GLY A 41 3.43 -5.93 10.47
CA GLY A 41 2.99 -6.20 9.09
C GLY A 41 1.98 -5.18 8.57
N TYR A 42 1.87 -5.06 7.25
CA TYR A 42 0.88 -4.20 6.60
C TYR A 42 -0.22 -5.03 5.94
N ARG A 43 -1.47 -4.57 6.10
CA ARG A 43 -2.65 -5.18 5.50
C ARG A 43 -3.51 -4.11 4.85
N TYR A 44 -3.71 -4.22 3.54
CA TYR A 44 -4.62 -3.36 2.79
C TYR A 44 -5.85 -4.17 2.43
N LYS A 45 -7.02 -3.68 2.82
CA LYS A 45 -8.31 -4.23 2.38
C LYS A 45 -8.77 -3.46 1.17
N MET A 46 -9.02 -4.17 0.08
CA MET A 46 -9.59 -3.63 -1.13
C MET A 46 -10.99 -4.19 -1.31
N ARG A 47 -11.95 -3.34 -1.68
CA ARG A 47 -13.30 -3.75 -2.03
C ARG A 47 -13.52 -3.60 -3.52
N SER A 48 -14.10 -4.63 -4.13
CA SER A 48 -14.58 -4.55 -5.50
C SER A 48 -15.98 -3.97 -5.52
N ILE A 49 -16.17 -2.88 -6.24
CA ILE A 49 -17.48 -2.30 -6.52
C ILE A 49 -17.91 -2.80 -7.90
N ARG A 50 -18.84 -3.76 -7.85
CA ARG A 50 -19.65 -4.43 -8.91
C ARG A 50 -19.03 -4.79 -10.27
N ASN A 51 -19.67 -5.82 -10.82
CA ASN A 51 -19.25 -6.70 -11.90
C ASN A 51 -18.82 -5.91 -13.15
N PHE A 52 -17.52 -5.96 -13.45
CA PHE A 52 -16.83 -5.22 -14.50
C PHE A 52 -17.52 -5.32 -15.88
N LEU A 53 -18.57 -4.50 -16.10
CA LEU A 53 -19.32 -4.30 -17.35
C LEU A 53 -19.64 -5.54 -18.22
N GLY A 54 -19.67 -6.76 -17.64
CA GLY A 54 -19.81 -7.99 -18.42
C GLY A 54 -18.67 -8.27 -19.40
N GLU A 55 -17.50 -7.61 -19.25
CA GLU A 55 -16.32 -7.86 -20.09
C GLU A 55 -15.77 -9.27 -19.82
N LYS A 56 -15.57 -10.07 -20.87
CA LYS A 56 -14.92 -11.40 -20.78
C LYS A 56 -13.40 -11.34 -20.68
N ILE A 57 -12.83 -10.14 -20.51
CA ILE A 57 -11.38 -9.92 -20.54
C ILE A 57 -10.80 -10.20 -19.16
N VAL A 58 -9.88 -11.16 -19.07
CA VAL A 58 -9.15 -11.47 -17.83
C VAL A 58 -7.98 -10.49 -17.68
N ARG A 59 -8.02 -9.64 -16.66
CA ARG A 59 -6.91 -8.73 -16.32
C ARG A 59 -5.96 -9.42 -15.36
N ARG A 60 -4.71 -9.64 -15.78
CA ARG A 60 -3.65 -10.24 -14.95
C ARG A 60 -2.75 -9.14 -14.40
N VAL A 61 -2.56 -9.10 -13.09
CA VAL A 61 -1.66 -8.13 -12.43
C VAL A 61 -0.54 -8.91 -11.73
N PRO A 62 0.74 -8.70 -12.11
CA PRO A 62 1.86 -9.32 -11.42
C PRO A 62 2.07 -8.65 -10.06
N LEU A 63 2.04 -9.46 -9.00
CA LEU A 63 2.37 -9.03 -7.65
C LEU A 63 3.89 -9.00 -7.47
N PRO A 64 4.43 -7.99 -6.78
CA PRO A 64 5.84 -7.96 -6.40
C PRO A 64 6.15 -9.00 -5.32
N ASP A 65 7.40 -9.45 -5.26
CA ASP A 65 7.84 -10.47 -4.32
C ASP A 65 7.65 -10.03 -2.85
N GLY A 66 7.21 -10.95 -2.00
CA GLY A 66 6.93 -10.68 -0.58
C GLY A 66 5.58 -10.03 -0.29
N VAL A 67 4.70 -9.90 -1.30
CA VAL A 67 3.31 -9.46 -1.15
C VAL A 67 2.36 -10.60 -1.49
N THR A 68 1.46 -10.92 -0.56
CA THR A 68 0.44 -11.96 -0.75
C THR A 68 -0.92 -11.30 -0.95
N ALA A 69 -1.69 -11.77 -1.93
CA ALA A 69 -3.08 -11.35 -2.13
C ALA A 69 -4.00 -12.53 -1.88
N ALA A 70 -4.95 -12.38 -0.96
CA ALA A 70 -5.93 -13.39 -0.62
C ALA A 70 -7.35 -12.81 -0.69
N LEU A 71 -8.31 -13.60 -1.16
CA LEU A 71 -9.73 -13.25 -1.08
C LEU A 71 -10.23 -13.52 0.33
N SER A 72 -10.99 -12.58 0.90
CA SER A 72 -11.58 -12.73 2.22
C SER A 72 -12.68 -13.79 2.20
N THR A 73 -12.67 -14.72 3.14
CA THR A 73 -13.77 -15.69 3.34
C THR A 73 -14.92 -15.12 4.17
N ALA A 74 -14.64 -14.09 4.97
CA ALA A 74 -15.61 -13.48 5.88
C ALA A 74 -16.50 -12.43 5.21
N GLN A 75 -16.00 -11.76 4.16
CA GLN A 75 -16.72 -10.73 3.43
C GLN A 75 -16.64 -10.99 1.93
N LYS A 76 -17.80 -10.99 1.28
CA LYS A 76 -17.90 -11.08 -0.18
C LYS A 76 -17.31 -9.81 -0.81
N ASP A 77 -16.68 -9.96 -1.97
CA ASP A 77 -16.16 -8.85 -2.78
C ASP A 77 -15.02 -8.06 -2.12
N GLU A 78 -14.27 -8.70 -1.21
CA GLU A 78 -13.12 -8.14 -0.50
C GLU A 78 -11.82 -8.90 -0.81
N LEU A 79 -10.79 -8.15 -1.21
CA LEU A 79 -9.44 -8.62 -1.49
C LEU A 79 -8.48 -8.05 -0.43
N ILE A 80 -7.74 -8.93 0.24
CA ILE A 80 -6.76 -8.58 1.25
C ILE A 80 -5.37 -8.68 0.65
N ILE A 81 -4.59 -7.61 0.74
CA ILE A 81 -3.18 -7.56 0.34
C ILE A 81 -2.34 -7.43 1.60
N GLU A 82 -1.43 -8.38 1.80
CA GLU A 82 -0.57 -8.44 2.97
C GLU A 82 0.90 -8.44 2.56
N GLY A 83 1.73 -7.82 3.39
CA GLY A 83 3.17 -7.84 3.20
C GLY A 83 3.90 -7.06 4.29
N ASN A 84 5.22 -7.26 4.34
CA ASN A 84 6.08 -6.61 5.34
C ASN A 84 6.50 -5.20 4.91
N ASP A 85 6.57 -4.92 3.60
CA ASP A 85 6.94 -3.61 3.07
C ASP A 85 5.70 -2.83 2.59
N ILE A 86 5.46 -1.67 3.19
CA ILE A 86 4.37 -0.76 2.81
C ILE A 86 4.47 -0.29 1.35
N GLN A 87 5.68 -0.12 0.82
CA GLN A 87 5.88 0.40 -0.53
C GLN A 87 5.41 -0.63 -1.56
N LEU A 88 5.78 -1.90 -1.38
CA LEU A 88 5.38 -2.99 -2.25
C LEU A 88 3.89 -3.29 -2.13
N VAL A 89 3.35 -3.35 -0.91
CA VAL A 89 1.91 -3.52 -0.67
C VAL A 89 1.09 -2.40 -1.33
N SER A 90 1.54 -1.15 -1.17
CA SER A 90 0.88 0.01 -1.79
C SER A 90 0.97 -0.02 -3.31
N GLN A 91 2.12 -0.42 -3.87
CA GLN A 91 2.30 -0.52 -5.31
C GLN A 91 1.42 -1.62 -5.91
N ALA A 92 1.32 -2.78 -5.25
CA ALA A 92 0.44 -3.87 -5.65
C ALA A 92 -1.03 -3.41 -5.67
N ALA A 93 -1.49 -2.77 -4.60
CA ALA A 93 -2.84 -2.22 -4.52
C ALA A 93 -3.12 -1.20 -5.64
N ALA A 94 -2.16 -0.30 -5.90
CA ALA A 94 -2.28 0.70 -6.96
C ALA A 94 -2.36 0.07 -8.36
N ARG A 95 -1.55 -0.96 -8.63
CA ARG A 95 -1.60 -1.69 -9.91
C ARG A 95 -2.95 -2.36 -10.12
N ILE A 96 -3.52 -2.99 -9.08
CA ILE A 96 -4.84 -3.61 -9.15
C ILE A 96 -5.91 -2.54 -9.46
N GLN A 97 -5.91 -1.43 -8.73
CA GLN A 97 -6.87 -0.36 -8.95
C GLN A 97 -6.77 0.25 -10.37
N GLN A 98 -5.55 0.58 -10.82
CA GLN A 98 -5.31 1.11 -12.17
C GLN A 98 -5.73 0.13 -13.25
N SER A 99 -5.49 -1.17 -13.02
CA SER A 99 -5.93 -2.21 -13.94
C SER A 99 -7.44 -2.26 -14.08
N THR A 100 -8.22 -1.75 -13.13
CA THR A 100 -9.70 -1.74 -13.15
C THR A 100 -10.30 -0.36 -13.45
N THR A 101 -9.50 0.62 -13.89
CA THR A 101 -10.05 1.94 -14.20
C THR A 101 -10.86 1.89 -15.50
N VAL A 102 -12.10 2.41 -15.46
CA VAL A 102 -12.99 2.54 -16.62
C VAL A 102 -12.44 3.59 -17.57
N LYS A 103 -12.41 3.28 -18.87
CA LYS A 103 -11.98 4.18 -19.94
C LYS A 103 -13.18 4.56 -20.82
N GLU A 104 -13.08 5.72 -21.48
CA GLU A 104 -14.04 6.18 -22.50
C GLU A 104 -15.50 6.31 -22.00
N LYS A 105 -15.70 6.45 -20.68
CA LYS A 105 -16.99 6.70 -20.03
C LYS A 105 -16.85 7.72 -18.90
N ASP A 106 -17.99 8.28 -18.47
CA ASP A 106 -18.05 9.18 -17.33
C ASP A 106 -17.87 8.42 -16.01
N ILE A 107 -16.69 8.58 -15.40
CA ILE A 107 -16.26 7.93 -14.15
C ILE A 107 -17.12 8.32 -12.93
N ARG A 108 -17.92 9.39 -13.00
CA ARG A 108 -18.81 9.79 -11.90
C ARG A 108 -20.10 8.98 -11.88
N LYS A 109 -20.48 8.42 -13.03
CA LYS A 109 -21.66 7.56 -13.19
C LYS A 109 -21.29 6.09 -13.13
N PHE A 110 -20.14 5.73 -13.69
CA PHE A 110 -19.60 4.38 -13.68
C PHE A 110 -18.53 4.27 -12.59
N LEU A 111 -18.96 3.84 -11.40
CA LEU A 111 -18.12 3.67 -10.20
C LEU A 111 -17.55 2.24 -10.08
N ASP A 112 -17.53 1.49 -11.19
CA ASP A 112 -17.03 0.12 -11.21
C ASP A 112 -15.51 0.11 -11.07
N GLY A 113 -14.99 -0.74 -10.18
CA GLY A 113 -13.55 -0.86 -9.95
C GLY A 113 -13.20 -1.49 -8.60
N ILE A 114 -11.91 -1.72 -8.39
CA ILE A 114 -11.38 -2.20 -7.11
C ILE A 114 -10.72 -1.03 -6.39
N TYR A 115 -11.19 -0.74 -5.18
CA TYR A 115 -10.74 0.41 -4.39
C TYR A 115 -10.17 -0.02 -3.05
N VAL A 116 -9.19 0.74 -2.53
CA VAL A 116 -8.68 0.53 -1.17
C VAL A 116 -9.72 1.03 -0.18
N SER A 117 -10.28 0.11 0.61
CA SER A 117 -11.26 0.41 1.65
C SER A 117 -10.57 0.82 2.95
N GLU A 118 -9.59 0.04 3.40
CA GLU A 118 -8.89 0.28 4.67
C GLU A 118 -7.40 -0.01 4.54
N LYS A 119 -6.59 0.75 5.28
CA LYS A 119 -5.15 0.52 5.45
C LYS A 119 -4.90 0.24 6.93
N THR A 120 -4.54 -0.99 7.25
CA THR A 120 -4.34 -1.45 8.63
C THR A 120 -3.04 -2.24 8.76
N THR A 121 -2.75 -2.69 9.98
CA THR A 121 -1.65 -3.63 10.28
C THR A 121 -2.20 -5.04 10.51
N ILE A 122 -1.37 -6.05 10.31
CA ILE A 122 -1.79 -7.45 10.46
C ILE A 122 -2.07 -7.76 11.94
N VAL A 123 -1.14 -7.35 12.81
CA VAL A 123 -1.32 -7.38 14.26
C VAL A 123 -1.95 -6.05 14.70
N GLN A 124 -3.17 -6.12 15.21
CA GLN A 124 -3.81 -5.00 15.92
C GLN A 124 -3.42 -5.12 17.40
N GLU A 125 -3.01 -4.00 17.99
CA GLU A 125 -2.64 -3.92 19.41
C GLU A 125 -3.89 -3.76 20.27
#